data_AF-A0A380NXF5-F1
#
_entry.id   AF-A0A380NXF5-F1
#
_cell.length_a   1.000
_cell.length_b   1.000
_cell.length_c   1.000
_cell.angle_alpha   90.00
_cell.angle_beta   90.00
_cell.angle_gamma   90.00
#
_symmetry.space_group_name_H-M   'P 1'
#
loop_
_entity.id
_entity.type
_entity.pdbx_description
1 polymer ?
#
loop_
_entity_poly.entity_id
_entity_poly.type
_entity_poly.pdbx_seq_one_letter_code
_entity_poly.pdbx_strand_id
1 'polypeptide(L)'
;MLTKRDLADKAEKHFEAHNVHIYKSTSVVEVKENAAVLKDGTEVPTQTLIWTAGVKAKDQGAQWGLDLGPGARFMADEYSRAVGYEDIYVLVMQLHTKIQAC
;
A
#
# COMPACT_ATOMS: atom_id res chain seq x y z
N MET A 1 -2.85 -12.00 -0.15
CA MET A 1 -1.37 -12.03 -0.28
C MET A 1 -1.06 -12.81 -1.55
N LEU A 2 -0.12 -12.37 -2.40
CA LEU A 2 0.20 -13.09 -3.63
C LEU A 2 0.61 -14.53 -3.29
N THR A 3 -0.06 -15.50 -3.90
CA THR A 3 0.16 -16.94 -3.63
C THR A 3 1.42 -17.49 -4.28
N LYS A 4 1.99 -16.79 -5.28
CA LYS A 4 3.31 -17.04 -5.87
C LYS A 4 4.21 -15.82 -5.72
N ARG A 5 5.49 -16.05 -5.38
CA ARG A 5 6.48 -15.01 -5.09
C ARG A 5 7.69 -15.01 -6.01
N ASP A 6 7.71 -15.84 -7.05
CA ASP A 6 8.87 -16.06 -7.93
C ASP A 6 9.52 -14.76 -8.45
N LEU A 7 8.70 -13.76 -8.82
CA LEU A 7 9.18 -12.45 -9.27
C LEU A 7 9.78 -11.60 -8.13
N ALA A 8 9.14 -11.61 -6.97
CA ALA A 8 9.61 -10.89 -5.79
C ALA A 8 10.94 -11.49 -5.29
N ASP A 9 11.02 -12.82 -5.25
CA ASP A 9 12.21 -13.54 -4.78
C ASP A 9 13.38 -13.37 -5.77
N LYS A 10 13.10 -13.29 -7.08
CA LYS A 10 14.12 -12.96 -8.08
C LYS A 10 14.66 -11.53 -7.88
N ALA A 11 13.80 -10.56 -7.61
CA ALA A 11 14.21 -9.18 -7.34
C ALA A 11 15.02 -9.08 -6.03
N GLU A 12 14.56 -9.75 -4.96
CA GLU A 12 15.24 -9.79 -3.67
C GLU A 12 16.67 -10.33 -3.80
N LYS A 13 16.85 -11.47 -4.47
CA LYS A 13 18.18 -12.03 -4.78
C LYS A 13 19.07 -11.08 -5.56
N HIS A 14 18.50 -10.37 -6.54
CA HIS A 14 19.26 -9.41 -7.35
C HIS A 14 19.75 -8.25 -6.48
N PHE A 15 18.89 -7.68 -5.63
CA PHE A 15 19.27 -6.59 -4.73
C PHE A 15 20.30 -7.01 -3.70
N GLU A 16 20.12 -8.16 -3.05
CA GLU A 16 21.09 -8.70 -2.09
C GLU A 16 22.46 -8.93 -2.74
N ALA A 17 22.50 -9.46 -3.97
CA ALA A 17 23.74 -9.63 -4.73
C ALA A 17 24.45 -8.29 -5.06
N HIS A 18 23.73 -7.16 -5.00
CA HIS A 18 24.27 -5.81 -5.19
C HIS A 18 24.43 -5.06 -3.86
N ASN A 19 24.51 -5.77 -2.73
CA ASN A 19 24.70 -5.22 -1.39
C ASN A 19 23.57 -4.28 -0.93
N VAL A 20 22.35 -4.47 -1.45
CA VAL A 20 21.17 -3.77 -0.97
C VAL A 20 20.58 -4.54 0.21
N HIS A 21 20.47 -3.87 1.35
CA HIS A 21 19.81 -4.42 2.54
C HIS A 21 18.30 -4.21 2.44
N ILE A 22 17.53 -5.30 2.56
CA ILE A 22 16.07 -5.27 2.49
C ILE A 22 15.48 -5.49 3.87
N TYR A 23 14.80 -4.47 4.39
CA TYR A 23 14.03 -4.57 5.63
C TYR A 23 12.56 -4.79 5.29
N LYS A 24 12.02 -5.95 5.70
CA LYS A 24 10.62 -6.34 5.50
C LYS A 24 9.82 -6.11 6.77
N SER A 25 8.50 -6.06 6.66
CA SER A 25 7.58 -5.91 7.81
C SER A 25 7.87 -4.68 8.68
N THR A 26 8.53 -3.67 8.10
CA THR A 26 8.89 -2.42 8.77
C THR A 26 8.32 -1.24 8.00
N SER A 27 8.31 -0.07 8.63
CA SER A 27 7.87 1.19 8.02
C SER A 27 8.65 2.33 8.64
N VAL A 28 8.97 3.35 7.84
CA VAL A 28 9.59 4.58 8.35
C VAL A 28 8.53 5.35 9.16
N VAL A 29 8.89 5.76 10.38
CA VAL A 29 8.02 6.52 11.30
C VAL A 29 8.53 7.92 11.60
N GLU A 30 9.82 8.18 11.39
CA GLU A 30 10.44 9.48 11.59
C GLU A 30 11.61 9.66 10.62
N VAL A 31 11.82 10.90 10.17
CA VAL A 31 13.00 11.30 9.38
C VAL A 31 13.78 12.32 10.18
N LYS A 32 15.03 11.99 10.50
CA LYS A 32 16.01 12.86 11.16
C LYS A 32 16.95 13.45 10.11
N GLU A 33 17.79 14.38 10.54
CA GLU A 33 18.78 15.03 9.67
C GLU A 33 19.70 14.03 8.95
N ASN A 34 20.16 12.98 9.66
CA ASN A 34 21.13 12.00 9.16
C ASN A 34 20.67 10.55 9.30
N ALA A 35 19.38 10.30 9.51
CA ALA A 35 18.84 8.95 9.70
C ALA A 35 17.33 8.86 9.40
N ALA A 36 16.86 7.66 9.08
CA ALA A 36 15.44 7.31 9.10
C ALA A 36 15.17 6.35 10.26
N VAL A 37 14.09 6.58 11.01
CA VAL A 37 13.68 5.71 12.12
C VAL A 37 12.60 4.75 11.64
N LEU A 38 12.81 3.47 11.88
CA LEU A 38 11.87 2.41 11.60
C LEU A 38 10.91 2.19 12.77
N LYS A 39 9.76 1.58 12.48
CA LYS A 39 8.70 1.34 13.47
C LYS A 39 9.15 0.54 14.71
N ASP A 40 10.16 -0.30 14.58
CA ASP A 40 10.76 -1.07 15.67
C ASP A 40 11.80 -0.28 16.50
N GLY A 41 12.03 0.99 16.16
CA GLY A 41 13.01 1.86 16.80
C GLY A 41 14.39 1.81 16.14
N THR A 42 14.61 0.97 15.12
CA THR A 42 15.89 0.90 14.41
C THR A 42 16.17 2.22 13.69
N GLU A 43 17.34 2.80 13.92
CA GLU A 43 17.82 3.96 13.17
C GLU A 43 18.70 3.50 12.01
N VAL A 44 18.31 3.88 10.78
CA VAL A 44 19.08 3.62 9.56
C VAL A 44 19.81 4.90 9.19
N PRO A 45 21.15 4.96 9.36
CA PRO A 45 21.93 6.13 8.97
C PRO A 45 21.80 6.37 7.47
N THR A 46 21.45 7.59 7.08
CA THR A 46 21.36 7.97 5.67
C THR A 46 21.56 9.46 5.48
N GLN A 47 22.16 9.83 4.35
CA GLN A 47 22.26 11.22 3.90
C GLN A 47 21.17 11.56 2.87
N THR A 48 20.62 10.54 2.21
CA THR A 48 19.61 10.70 1.16
C THR A 48 18.47 9.73 1.42
N LEU A 49 17.27 10.28 1.60
CA LEU A 49 16.05 9.50 1.71
C LEU A 49 15.20 9.68 0.46
N ILE A 50 15.00 8.60 -0.28
CA ILE A 50 14.01 8.53 -1.36
C ILE A 50 12.80 7.80 -0.79
N TRP A 51 11.68 8.51 -0.63
CA TRP A 51 10.48 7.98 0.03
C TRP A 51 9.27 7.98 -0.89
N THR A 52 8.80 6.77 -1.22
CA THR A 52 7.46 6.56 -1.77
C THR A 52 6.47 6.41 -0.62
N ALA A 53 5.87 7.52 -0.18
CA ALA A 53 4.93 7.52 0.93
C ALA A 53 3.73 6.59 0.67
N GLY A 54 3.19 6.00 1.74
CA GLY A 54 1.98 5.18 1.64
C GLY A 54 0.78 6.01 1.19
N VAL A 55 -0.03 5.47 0.27
CA VAL A 55 -1.27 6.13 -0.20
C VAL A 55 -2.44 5.67 0.66
N LYS A 56 -3.09 6.61 1.35
CA LYS A 56 -4.39 6.42 2.01
C LYS A 56 -5.44 7.29 1.31
N ALA A 57 -6.62 6.74 1.06
CA ALA A 57 -7.74 7.51 0.53
C ALA A 57 -8.26 8.50 1.58
N LYS A 58 -8.94 9.57 1.12
CA LYS A 58 -9.53 10.57 2.01
C LYS A 58 -10.75 9.98 2.71
N ASP A 59 -10.91 10.31 3.99
CA ASP A 59 -12.03 9.82 4.81
C ASP A 59 -13.40 10.40 4.37
N GLN A 60 -13.41 11.39 3.47
CA GLN A 60 -14.62 12.03 2.91
C GLN A 60 -15.55 11.04 2.20
N GLY A 61 -15.04 9.90 1.72
CA GLY A 61 -15.86 8.85 1.14
C GLY A 61 -16.94 8.30 2.07
N ALA A 62 -16.65 8.23 3.37
CA ALA A 62 -17.62 7.77 4.37
C ALA A 62 -18.77 8.78 4.57
N GLN A 63 -18.51 10.07 4.34
CA GLN A 63 -19.51 11.13 4.50
C GLN A 63 -20.62 11.03 3.44
N TRP A 64 -20.36 10.37 2.32
CA TRP A 64 -21.34 10.13 1.26
C TRP A 64 -22.15 8.84 1.47
N GLY A 65 -21.96 8.14 2.60
CA GLY A 65 -22.65 6.88 2.88
C GLY A 65 -22.19 5.71 2.00
N LEU A 66 -21.00 5.81 1.41
CA LEU A 66 -20.41 4.72 0.63
C LEU A 66 -19.60 3.79 1.51
N ASP A 67 -19.66 2.50 1.21
CA ASP A 67 -18.88 1.48 1.90
C ASP A 67 -17.39 1.63 1.59
N LEU A 68 -16.57 1.62 2.64
CA LEU A 68 -15.11 1.72 2.55
C LEU A 68 -14.44 0.41 2.95
N GLY A 69 -13.46 0.00 2.14
CA GLY A 69 -12.54 -1.08 2.40
C GLY A 69 -11.19 -0.62 3.00
N PRO A 70 -10.21 -1.54 3.08
CA PRO A 70 -8.86 -1.25 3.56
C PRO A 70 -8.22 -0.04 2.90
N GLY A 71 -7.60 0.83 3.71
CA GLY A 71 -6.98 2.08 3.23
C GLY A 71 -7.97 3.18 2.85
N ALA A 72 -9.23 3.07 3.32
CA ALA A 72 -10.34 3.99 3.05
C ALA A 72 -10.78 4.05 1.57
N ARG A 73 -10.48 3.00 0.81
CA ARG A 73 -10.87 2.87 -0.61
C ARG A 73 -12.34 2.48 -0.71
N PHE A 74 -13.07 2.99 -1.68
CA PHE A 74 -14.46 2.63 -1.92
C PHE A 74 -14.58 1.16 -2.34
N MET A 75 -15.55 0.47 -1.73
CA MET A 75 -15.95 -0.86 -2.13
C MET A 75 -16.68 -0.79 -3.47
N ALA A 76 -16.32 -1.67 -4.40
CA ALA A 76 -17.03 -1.80 -5.65
C ALA A 76 -17.26 -3.24 -6.07
N ASP A 77 -18.24 -3.42 -6.95
CA ASP A 77 -18.55 -4.68 -7.60
C ASP A 77 -17.67 -4.93 -8.85
N GLU A 78 -17.93 -6.04 -9.55
CA GLU A 78 -17.20 -6.45 -10.76
C GLU A 78 -17.38 -5.50 -11.96
N TYR A 79 -18.41 -4.64 -11.92
CA TYR A 79 -18.68 -3.61 -12.92
C TYR A 79 -18.12 -2.24 -12.51
N SER A 80 -17.30 -2.19 -11.46
CA SER A 80 -16.74 -0.96 -10.89
C SER A 80 -17.80 0.00 -10.36
N ARG A 81 -18.96 -0.50 -9.93
CA ARG A 81 -20.00 0.31 -9.27
C ARG A 81 -19.83 0.28 -7.77
N ALA A 82 -20.12 1.39 -7.10
CA ALA A 82 -20.15 1.42 -5.65
C ALA A 82 -21.16 0.40 -5.12
N VAL A 83 -20.77 -0.40 -4.13
CA VAL A 83 -21.66 -1.43 -3.57
C VAL A 83 -22.96 -0.80 -3.09
N GLY A 84 -24.10 -1.32 -3.56
CA GLY A 84 -25.44 -0.82 -3.23
C GLY A 84 -25.97 0.29 -4.15
N TYR A 85 -25.23 0.66 -5.20
CA TYR A 85 -25.61 1.71 -6.15
C TYR A 85 -25.42 1.27 -7.60
N GLU A 86 -26.40 1.54 -8.46
CA GLU A 86 -26.34 1.17 -9.89
C GLU A 86 -25.70 2.29 -10.75
N ASP A 87 -25.85 3.55 -10.32
CA ASP A 87 -25.47 4.74 -11.11
C ASP A 87 -24.16 5.41 -10.63
N ILE A 88 -23.49 4.84 -9.63
CA ILE A 88 -22.25 5.39 -9.06
C ILE A 88 -21.10 4.46 -9.40
N TYR A 89 -20.08 4.98 -10.08
CA TYR A 89 -18.89 4.23 -10.49
C TYR A 89 -17.65 4.67 -9.72
N VAL A 90 -16.85 3.69 -9.29
CA VAL A 90 -15.56 3.87 -8.61
C VAL A 90 -14.46 3.46 -9.58
N LEU A 91 -13.56 4.38 -9.92
CA LEU A 91 -12.51 4.12 -10.89
C LEU A 91 -11.11 4.31 -10.29
N VAL A 92 -10.16 3.56 -10.82
CA VAL A 92 -8.71 3.72 -10.62
C VAL A 92 -8.29 3.59 -9.15
N MET A 93 -7.75 4.65 -8.56
CA MET A 93 -6.96 4.61 -7.32
C MET A 93 -7.82 4.44 -6.05
N GLN A 94 -9.12 4.70 -6.13
CA GLN A 94 -10.03 4.62 -5.00
C GLN A 94 -10.76 3.29 -4.90
N LEU A 95 -10.44 2.32 -5.76
CA LEU A 95 -11.14 1.05 -5.86
C LEU A 95 -10.61 0.01 -4.87
N HIS A 96 -11.51 -0.65 -4.15
CA HIS A 96 -11.23 -1.92 -3.47
C HIS A 96 -12.28 -2.96 -3.87
N THR A 97 -11.84 -4.01 -4.57
CA THR A 97 -12.68 -5.15 -4.93
C THR A 97 -12.33 -6.35 -4.06
N LYS A 98 -13.34 -6.96 -3.42
CA LYS A 98 -13.23 -8.34 -2.94
C LYS A 98 -13.56 -9.24 -4.13
N ILE A 99 -12.55 -9.54 -4.95
CA ILE A 99 -12.69 -10.64 -5.90
C ILE A 99 -12.65 -11.92 -5.06
N GLN A 100 -13.82 -12.41 -4.63
CA GLN A 100 -13.95 -13.84 -4.32
C GLN A 100 -13.77 -14.54 -5.65
N ALA A 101 -12.56 -15.03 -5.91
CA ALA A 101 -12.38 -16.07 -6.90
C ALA A 101 -13.23 -17.26 -6.43
N CYS A 102 -14.21 -17.65 -7.24
CA CYS A 102 -14.83 -18.97 -7.13
C CYS A 102 -13.77 -20.07 -7.27
#